data_AF-A0A484YV06-F1
#
_entry.id   AF-A0A484YV06-F1
#
_cell.length_a   1.000
_cell.length_b   1.000
_cell.length_c   1.000
_cell.angle_alpha   90.00
_cell.angle_beta   90.00
_cell.angle_gamma   90.00
#
_symmetry.space_group_name_H-M   'P 1'
#
loop_
_entity.id
_entity.type
_entity.pdbx_description
1 polymer ?
#
loop_
_entity_poly.entity_id
_entity_poly.type
_entity_poly.pdbx_seq_one_letter_code
_entity_poly.pdbx_strand_id
1 'polypeptide(L)'
;MGNLTFFRVYSGVVNSGDTILNSVKAARERFGRIVQMHANKREEIKEVRAGDIAAAIGLKDVTTGDTLCNPDHPIILERMEFQSR
;
A
#
# COMPACT_ATOMS: atom_id res chain seq x y z
N MET A 1 14.81 -4.16 -10.07
CA MET A 1 13.74 -4.41 -9.08
C MET A 1 12.70 -3.33 -9.27
N GLY A 2 11.41 -3.69 -9.40
CA GLY A 2 10.35 -2.70 -9.64
C GLY A 2 10.17 -1.71 -8.49
N ASN A 3 9.36 -0.68 -8.72
CA ASN A 3 9.04 0.34 -7.71
C ASN A 3 8.53 -0.31 -6.40
N LEU A 4 9.06 0.14 -5.26
CA LEU A 4 8.63 -0.29 -3.92
C LEU A 4 7.78 0.82 -3.31
N THR A 5 6.51 0.53 -3.09
CA THR A 5 5.58 1.43 -2.42
C THR A 5 5.41 0.97 -0.99
N PHE A 6 5.96 1.71 -0.03
CA PHE A 6 5.74 1.46 1.39
C PHE A 6 4.35 1.94 1.81
N PHE A 7 3.68 1.14 2.63
CA PHE A 7 2.35 1.47 3.13
C PHE A 7 2.17 0.98 4.57
N ARG A 8 1.28 1.65 5.29
CA ARG A 8 0.79 1.26 6.61
C ARG A 8 -0.68 0.89 6.49
N VAL A 9 -1.07 -0.24 7.06
CA VAL A 9 -2.49 -0.64 7.11
C VAL A 9 -3.13 -0.08 8.37
N TYR A 10 -4.10 0.82 8.20
CA TYR A 10 -4.83 1.40 9.33
C TYR A 10 -6.02 0.56 9.77
N SER A 11 -6.71 -0.09 8.83
CA SER A 11 -7.85 -0.97 9.11
C SER A 11 -7.93 -2.09 8.08
N GLY A 12 -8.59 -3.18 8.46
CA GLY A 12 -8.77 -4.34 7.59
C GLY A 12 -7.51 -5.16 7.36
N VAL A 13 -7.48 -5.85 6.23
CA VAL A 13 -6.43 -6.78 5.81
C VAL A 13 -6.29 -6.66 4.30
N VAL A 14 -5.07 -6.77 3.78
CA VAL A 14 -4.80 -6.87 2.34
C VAL A 14 -3.97 -8.10 2.05
N ASN A 15 -4.32 -8.82 0.99
CA ASN A 15 -3.61 -10.00 0.51
C ASN A 15 -2.86 -9.72 -0.79
N SER A 16 -1.80 -10.48 -0.99
CA SER A 16 -1.14 -10.60 -2.29
C SER A 16 -2.14 -11.14 -3.32
N GLY A 17 -2.33 -10.42 -4.41
CA GLY A 17 -3.29 -10.69 -5.48
C GLY A 17 -4.51 -9.78 -5.47
N ASP A 18 -4.80 -9.09 -4.36
CA ASP A 18 -6.00 -8.27 -4.19
C ASP A 18 -6.03 -7.06 -5.14
N THR A 19 -7.24 -6.72 -5.59
CA THR A 19 -7.50 -5.47 -6.31
C THR A 19 -8.04 -4.45 -5.32
N ILE A 20 -7.35 -3.31 -5.21
CA ILE A 20 -7.71 -2.21 -4.31
C ILE A 20 -7.97 -0.94 -5.11
N LEU A 21 -8.53 0.07 -4.44
CA LEU A 21 -8.76 1.39 -4.99
C LEU A 21 -7.73 2.37 -4.43
N ASN A 22 -7.00 3.06 -5.31
CA ASN A 22 -6.38 4.34 -4.96
C ASN A 22 -7.49 5.40 -4.97
N SER A 23 -8.01 5.73 -3.79
CA SER A 23 -9.17 6.61 -3.64
C SER A 23 -8.87 8.07 -3.98
N VAL A 24 -7.59 8.47 -3.96
CA VAL A 24 -7.18 9.84 -4.31
C VAL A 24 -7.21 10.06 -5.82
N LYS A 25 -6.86 9.02 -6.59
CA LYS A 25 -6.80 9.07 -8.06
C LYS A 25 -7.99 8.40 -8.75
N ALA A 26 -8.91 7.82 -7.98
CA ALA A 26 -10.01 6.99 -8.47
C ALA A 26 -9.55 5.87 -9.42
N ALA A 27 -8.37 5.30 -9.16
CA ALA A 27 -7.73 4.28 -9.99
C ALA A 27 -7.65 2.94 -9.26
N ARG A 28 -7.90 1.83 -9.96
CA ARG A 28 -7.73 0.48 -9.40
C ARG A 28 -6.29 0.04 -9.53
N GLU A 29 -5.75 -0.52 -8.46
CA GLU A 29 -4.41 -1.11 -8.40
C GLU A 29 -4.50 -2.56 -7.96
N ARG A 30 -3.51 -3.37 -8.36
CA ARG A 30 -3.43 -4.77 -7.94
C ARG A 30 -2.17 -5.00 -7.13
N PHE A 31 -2.34 -5.48 -5.90
CA PHE A 31 -1.22 -5.89 -5.07
C PHE A 31 -0.62 -7.17 -5.65
N GLY A 32 0.54 -7.06 -6.30
CA GLY A 32 1.19 -8.19 -6.95
C GLY A 32 2.01 -9.03 -5.98
N ARG A 33 3.08 -8.46 -5.44
CA ARG A 33 3.90 -9.06 -4.38
C ARG A 33 4.03 -8.07 -3.24
N ILE A 34 3.98 -8.59 -2.02
CA ILE A 34 4.14 -7.79 -0.80
C ILE A 34 5.36 -8.32 -0.06
N VAL A 35 6.20 -7.40 0.41
CA VAL A 35 7.39 -7.75 1.17
C VAL A 35 7.38 -7.03 2.51
N GLN A 36 7.73 -7.78 3.56
CA GLN A 36 8.10 -7.23 4.85
C GLN A 36 9.61 -6.98 4.85
N MET A 37 9.98 -5.77 5.27
CA MET A 37 11.36 -5.33 5.26
C MET A 37 11.91 -5.43 6.69
N HIS A 38 12.87 -6.33 6.91
CA HIS A 38 13.67 -6.37 8.12
C HIS A 38 15.05 -5.74 7.84
N ALA A 39 15.79 -5.42 8.90
CA ALA A 39 17.09 -4.73 8.81
C ALA A 39 18.08 -5.40 7.84
N ASN A 40 18.06 -6.73 7.75
CA ASN A 40 19.00 -7.53 6.95
C ASN A 40 18.32 -8.47 5.94
N LYS A 41 16.99 -8.58 5.95
CA LYS A 41 16.25 -9.51 5.09
C LYS A 41 14.97 -8.90 4.54
N ARG A 42 14.60 -9.33 3.35
CA ARG A 42 13.29 -9.06 2.75
C ARG A 42 12.55 -10.38 2.72
N GLU A 43 11.34 -10.38 3.26
CA GLU A 43 10.50 -11.57 3.34
C GLU A 43 9.23 -11.33 2.54
N GLU A 44 8.94 -12.19 1.56
CA GLU A 44 7.70 -12.11 0.81
C GLU A 44 6.56 -12.67 1.66
N ILE A 45 5.51 -11.86 1.84
CA ILE A 45 4.37 -12.18 2.68
C ILE A 45 3.08 -12.18 1.85
N LYS A 46 2.11 -12.98 2.27
CA LYS A 46 0.84 -13.15 1.56
C LYS A 46 -0.26 -12.23 2.07
N GLU A 47 -0.14 -11.72 3.28
CA GLU A 47 -1.18 -10.97 3.99
C GLU A 47 -0.52 -9.87 4.85
N VAL A 48 -1.15 -8.71 4.94
CA VAL A 48 -0.77 -7.60 5.84
C VAL A 48 -2.00 -7.16 6.60
N ARG A 49 -1.92 -7.06 7.93
CA ARG A 49 -3.04 -6.73 8.80
C ARG A 49 -2.95 -5.31 9.33
N ALA A 50 -4.07 -4.79 9.83
CA ALA A 50 -4.11 -3.50 10.50
C ALA A 50 -3.04 -3.39 11.59
N GLY A 51 -2.30 -2.29 11.57
CA GLY A 51 -1.14 -2.03 12.42
C GLY A 51 0.20 -2.26 11.72
N ASP A 52 0.27 -3.13 10.72
CA ASP A 52 1.51 -3.50 10.04
C ASP A 52 1.98 -2.45 9.03
N ILE A 53 3.29 -2.47 8.77
CA ILE A 53 3.96 -1.71 7.71
C ILE A 53 4.66 -2.71 6.78
N ALA A 54 4.42 -2.58 5.47
CA ALA A 54 5.01 -3.43 4.45
C ALA A 54 5.27 -2.62 3.16
N ALA A 55 5.84 -3.27 2.15
CA ALA A 55 6.04 -2.67 0.84
C ALA A 55 5.41 -3.53 -0.27
N ALA A 56 4.66 -2.87 -1.16
CA ALA A 56 4.11 -3.47 -2.36
C ALA A 56 5.08 -3.28 -3.52
N ILE A 57 5.27 -4.31 -4.33
CA ILE A 57 6.17 -4.27 -5.50
C ILE A 57 5.35 -4.07 -6.77
N GLY A 58 5.70 -3.04 -7.55
CA GLY A 58 5.20 -2.87 -8.92
C GLY A 58 3.82 -2.24 -9.05
N LEU A 59 3.38 -1.49 -8.03
CA LEU A 59 2.24 -0.57 -8.19
C LEU A 59 2.59 0.50 -9.23
N LYS A 60 1.63 0.88 -10.07
CA LYS A 60 1.90 1.74 -11.23
C LYS A 60 1.66 3.20 -10.92
N ASP A 61 0.48 3.54 -10.41
CA ASP A 61 0.05 4.93 -10.21
C ASP A 61 -0.18 5.23 -8.73
N VAL A 62 0.82 4.92 -7.90
CA VAL A 62 0.77 5.19 -6.46
C VAL A 62 1.95 6.05 -6.05
N THR A 63 1.64 7.16 -5.40
CA THR A 63 2.62 8.13 -4.89
C THR A 63 2.50 8.29 -3.38
N THR A 64 3.54 8.84 -2.75
CA THR A 64 3.53 9.12 -1.30
C THR A 64 2.32 9.96 -0.91
N GLY A 65 1.60 9.52 0.13
CA GLY A 65 0.39 10.18 0.61
C GLY A 65 -0.90 9.76 -0.10
N ASP A 66 -0.86 8.84 -1.07
CA ASP A 66 -2.09 8.25 -1.60
C ASP A 66 -2.73 7.31 -0.58
N THR A 67 -4.06 7.21 -0.64
CA THR A 67 -4.84 6.26 0.18
C THR A 67 -5.24 5.06 -0.68
N LEU A 68 -4.94 3.87 -0.18
CA LEU A 68 -5.31 2.59 -0.79
C LEU A 68 -6.37 1.93 0.09
N CYS A 69 -7.55 1.61 -0.47
CA CYS A 69 -8.68 1.09 0.30
C CYS A 69 -9.46 0.01 -0.46
N ASN A 70 -10.38 -0.65 0.24
CA ASN A 70 -11.35 -1.55 -0.38
C ASN A 70 -12.24 -0.75 -1.37
N PRO A 71 -12.43 -1.22 -2.62
CA PRO A 71 -13.31 -0.55 -3.59
C PRO A 71 -14.75 -0.36 -3.13
N ASP A 72 -15.27 -1.25 -2.29
CA ASP A 72 -16.65 -1.20 -1.78
C ASP A 72 -16.81 -0.22 -0.60
N HIS A 73 -15.69 0.18 0.01
CA HIS A 73 -15.65 1.11 1.14
C HIS A 73 -14.63 2.22 0.87
N PRO A 74 -14.89 3.11 -0.11
CA PRO A 74 -13.97 4.16 -0.49
C PRO A 74 -13.80 5.17 0.66
N ILE A 75 -12.55 5.46 0.99
CA ILE A 75 -12.16 6.44 2.01
C ILE A 75 -10.90 7.15 1.55
N ILE A 76 -10.77 8.44 1.88
CA ILE A 76 -9.52 9.19 1.73
C ILE A 76 -9.02 9.47 3.14
N LEU A 77 -7.79 9.03 3.43
CA LEU A 77 -7.13 9.35 4.69
C LEU A 77 -6.50 10.73 4.60
N GLU A 78 -6.31 11.36 5.76
CA GLU A 78 -5.59 12.63 5.84
C GLU A 78 -4.18 12.47 5.27
N ARG A 79 -3.84 13.36 4.33
CA ARG A 79 -2.50 13.38 3.73
C ARG A 79 -1.51 13.97 4.71
N MET A 80 -0.38 13.31 4.88
CA MET A 80 0.75 13.91 5.58
C MET A 80 1.22 15.15 4.81
N GLU A 81 1.20 16.30 5.47
CA GLU A 81 1.91 17.49 5.00
C GLU A 81 3.41 17.23 5.09
N PHE A 82 4.01 16.80 3.98
CA PHE A 82 5.45 16.67 3.89
C PHE A 82 6.05 18.01 3.45
N GLN A 83 6.75 18.68 4.34
CA GLN A 83 7.47 19.92 4.00
C GLN A 83 8.62 19.59 3.06
N SER A 84 8.49 19.93 1.78
CA SER A 84 9.63 19.96 0.86
C SER A 84 10.42 21.25 1.12
N ARG A 85 11.46 21.15 1.94
CA ARG A 85 12.52 22.17 1.97
C ARG A 85 13.77 21.61 1.32
#